data_AF-A0A8J7F7R5-F1
#
_entry.id   AF-A0A8J7F7R5-F1
#
_cell.length_a   1.000
_cell.length_b   1.000
_cell.length_c   1.000
_cell.angle_alpha   90.00
_cell.angle_beta   90.00
_cell.angle_gamma   90.00
#
_symmetry.space_group_name_H-M   'P 1'
#
loop_
_entity.id
_entity.type
_entity.pdbx_description
1 polymer ?
#
loop_
_entity_poly.entity_id
_entity_poly.type
_entity_poly.pdbx_seq_one_letter_code
_entity_poly.pdbx_strand_id
1 'polypeptide(L)'
;MKSNIISSPEQNQDIAKSFTRNLSLVFTSGCLGGLLNSLTVWVFGFGGITGLFNIQIAPTLTASWLYPRIVWGGIWGFLFLLPFYQRKYLLKGIVLSLFPTLVQLFIIFPLQAKKGVLGVELGSLTPVFVLFFNLIWGITAAFWLKISR
;
A
#
# COMPACT_ATOMS: atom_id res chain seq x y z
N MET A 1 -22.78 -36.42 -15.66
CA MET A 1 -22.44 -35.92 -17.00
C MET A 1 -21.48 -34.75 -16.84
N LYS A 2 -20.16 -35.02 -16.81
CA LYS A 2 -19.12 -33.97 -16.68
C LYS A 2 -18.91 -33.39 -18.07
N SER A 3 -19.48 -32.22 -18.36
CA SER A 3 -19.12 -31.46 -19.56
C SER A 3 -17.67 -31.04 -19.41
N ASN A 4 -16.78 -31.64 -20.20
CA ASN A 4 -15.42 -31.14 -20.37
C ASN A 4 -15.52 -29.74 -20.97
N ILE A 5 -15.35 -28.73 -20.11
CA ILE A 5 -15.20 -27.33 -20.52
C ILE A 5 -13.77 -27.19 -21.03
N ILE A 6 -13.54 -27.57 -22.29
CA ILE A 6 -12.34 -27.15 -23.02
C ILE A 6 -12.64 -25.73 -23.47
N SER A 7 -12.11 -24.73 -22.75
CA SER A 7 -12.24 -23.33 -23.14
C SER A 7 -11.61 -23.12 -24.52
N SER A 8 -12.28 -22.35 -25.39
CA SER A 8 -11.79 -22.08 -26.74
C SER A 8 -10.48 -21.27 -26.69
N PRO A 9 -9.61 -21.37 -27.71
CA PRO A 9 -8.40 -20.55 -27.79
C PRO A 9 -8.66 -19.04 -27.66
N GLU A 10 -9.75 -18.52 -28.21
CA GLU A 10 -10.17 -17.13 -28.05
C GLU A 10 -10.51 -16.79 -26.60
N GLN A 11 -11.29 -17.64 -25.91
CA GLN A 11 -11.64 -17.44 -24.50
C GLN A 11 -10.38 -17.40 -23.61
N ASN A 12 -9.38 -18.22 -23.91
CA ASN A 12 -8.11 -18.22 -23.18
C ASN A 12 -7.31 -16.93 -23.41
N GLN A 13 -7.34 -16.36 -24.62
CA GLN A 13 -6.70 -15.09 -24.93
C GLN A 13 -7.35 -13.91 -24.19
N ASP A 14 -8.68 -13.87 -24.11
CA ASP A 14 -9.42 -12.83 -23.39
C ASP A 14 -9.17 -12.87 -21.88
N ILE A 15 -9.11 -14.07 -21.31
CA ILE A 15 -8.76 -14.27 -19.90
C ILE A 15 -7.34 -13.76 -19.64
N ALA A 16 -6.37 -14.14 -20.48
CA ALA A 16 -4.98 -13.68 -20.34
C ALA A 16 -4.86 -12.15 -20.43
N LYS A 17 -5.55 -11.52 -21.39
CA LYS A 17 -5.54 -10.07 -21.57
C LYS A 17 -6.15 -9.34 -20.36
N SER A 18 -7.30 -9.80 -19.88
CA SER A 18 -7.96 -9.21 -18.71
C SER A 18 -7.16 -9.38 -17.42
N PHE A 19 -6.50 -10.53 -17.26
CA PHE A 19 -5.63 -10.81 -16.13
C PHE A 19 -4.41 -9.89 -16.10
N THR A 20 -3.67 -9.79 -17.22
CA THR A 20 -2.51 -8.90 -17.34
C THR A 20 -2.89 -7.44 -17.13
N ARG A 21 -4.01 -6.98 -17.70
CA ARG A 21 -4.53 -5.62 -17.45
C ARG A 21 -4.77 -5.37 -15.97
N ASN A 22 -5.44 -6.30 -15.29
CA ASN A 22 -5.76 -6.16 -13.87
C ASN A 22 -4.50 -6.13 -13.01
N LEU A 23 -3.51 -6.99 -13.28
CA LEU A 23 -2.22 -7.00 -12.59
C LEU A 23 -1.49 -5.66 -12.73
N SER A 24 -1.37 -5.15 -13.95
CA SER A 24 -0.70 -3.87 -14.21
C SER A 24 -1.42 -2.71 -13.53
N LEU A 25 -2.76 -2.71 -13.52
CA LEU A 25 -3.56 -1.67 -12.86
C LEU A 25 -3.39 -1.67 -11.35
N VAL A 26 -3.47 -2.84 -10.70
CA VAL A 26 -3.33 -2.91 -9.23
C VAL A 26 -1.91 -2.58 -8.78
N PHE A 27 -0.89 -3.01 -9.53
CA PHE A 27 0.50 -2.66 -9.23
C PHE A 27 0.72 -1.14 -9.36
N THR A 28 0.30 -0.55 -10.48
CA THR A 28 0.41 0.91 -10.70
C THR A 28 -0.32 1.71 -9.62
N SER A 29 -1.53 1.28 -9.25
CA SER A 29 -2.29 1.92 -8.18
C SER A 29 -1.58 1.88 -6.82
N GLY A 30 -0.96 0.74 -6.50
CA GLY A 30 -0.16 0.57 -5.30
C GLY A 30 1.11 1.43 -5.31
N CYS A 31 1.78 1.54 -6.47
CA CYS A 31 2.93 2.43 -6.66
C CYS A 31 2.56 3.89 -6.40
N LEU A 32 1.43 4.37 -6.95
CA LEU A 32 0.94 5.73 -6.71
C LEU A 32 0.59 5.94 -5.23
N GLY A 33 -0.03 4.95 -4.59
CA GLY A 33 -0.25 4.96 -3.14
C GLY A 33 1.05 5.05 -2.36
N GLY A 34 2.09 4.32 -2.78
CA GLY A 34 3.41 4.30 -2.13
C GLY A 34 4.12 5.64 -2.26
N LEU A 35 3.99 6.28 -3.43
CA LEU A 35 4.47 7.63 -3.67
C LEU A 35 3.78 8.64 -2.75
N LEU A 36 2.44 8.69 -2.73
CA LEU A 36 1.71 9.66 -1.90
C LEU A 36 1.94 9.43 -0.40
N ASN A 37 1.96 8.17 0.06
CA ASN A 37 2.37 7.85 1.43
C ASN A 37 3.75 8.45 1.76
N SER A 38 4.74 8.19 0.90
CA SER A 38 6.12 8.64 1.13
C SER A 38 6.23 10.17 1.12
N LEU A 39 5.55 10.84 0.19
CA LEU A 39 5.49 12.30 0.17
C LEU A 39 4.81 12.86 1.42
N THR A 40 3.73 12.26 1.91
CA THR A 40 3.11 12.69 3.16
C THR A 40 4.06 12.52 4.35
N VAL A 41 4.75 11.37 4.46
CA VAL A 41 5.75 11.16 5.52
C VAL A 41 6.83 12.24 5.45
N TRP A 42 7.34 12.52 4.26
CA TRP A 42 8.38 13.54 4.06
C TRP A 42 7.89 14.94 4.42
N VAL A 43 6.71 15.37 3.96
CA VAL A 43 6.13 16.68 4.32
C VAL A 43 5.94 16.82 5.82
N PHE A 44 5.49 15.77 6.49
CA PHE A 44 5.28 15.77 7.94
C PHE A 44 6.60 15.83 8.72
N GLY A 45 7.64 15.16 8.23
CA GLY A 45 8.99 15.22 8.81
C GLY A 45 9.66 16.57 8.58
N PHE A 46 9.67 17.06 7.35
CA PHE A 46 10.26 18.34 6.96
C PHE A 46 9.54 19.52 7.61
N GLY A 47 8.20 19.48 7.68
CA GLY A 47 7.39 20.49 8.34
C GLY A 47 7.42 20.45 9.87
N GLY A 48 8.17 19.52 10.47
CA GLY A 48 8.31 19.40 11.93
C GLY A 48 7.06 18.87 12.65
N ILE A 49 6.02 18.44 11.93
CA ILE A 49 4.77 17.93 12.51
C ILE A 49 5.05 16.69 13.36
N THR A 50 5.88 15.76 12.88
CA THR A 50 6.29 14.60 13.68
C THR A 50 7.06 15.02 14.94
N GLY A 51 7.90 16.05 14.84
CA GLY A 51 8.61 16.65 15.96
C GLY A 51 7.69 17.23 17.03
N LEU A 52 6.55 17.85 16.66
CA LEU A 52 5.56 18.36 17.63
C LEU A 52 4.99 17.27 18.53
N PHE A 53 4.97 16.02 18.05
CA PHE A 53 4.50 14.86 18.81
C PHE A 53 5.64 14.03 19.42
N ASN A 54 6.86 14.58 19.48
CA ASN A 54 8.08 13.88 19.89
C ASN A 54 8.35 12.60 19.09
N ILE A 55 7.98 12.60 17.81
CA ILE A 55 8.19 11.46 16.90
C ILE A 55 9.45 11.69 16.06
N GLN A 56 10.41 10.78 16.16
CA GLN A 56 11.69 10.84 15.45
C GLN A 56 11.60 10.27 14.03
N ILE A 57 10.69 10.82 13.20
CA ILE A 57 10.53 10.45 11.80
C ILE A 57 10.72 11.70 10.94
N ALA A 58 11.92 11.86 10.40
CA ALA A 58 12.29 12.95 9.50
C ALA A 58 13.20 12.42 8.37
N PRO A 59 12.64 11.70 7.37
CA PRO A 59 13.45 11.16 6.29
C PRO A 59 13.94 12.27 5.37
N THR A 60 15.13 12.09 4.79
CA THR A 60 15.58 12.87 3.65
C THR A 60 14.96 12.33 2.36
N LEU A 61 14.42 13.20 1.51
CA LEU A 61 13.83 12.78 0.24
C LEU A 61 14.93 12.45 -0.77
N THR A 62 15.39 11.20 -0.74
CA THR A 62 16.37 10.68 -1.69
C THR A 62 15.75 9.59 -2.57
N ALA A 63 16.31 9.39 -3.76
CA ALA A 63 15.87 8.32 -4.65
C ALA A 63 16.01 6.93 -4.00
N SER A 64 17.10 6.70 -3.24
CA SER A 64 17.34 5.45 -2.52
C SER A 64 16.32 5.17 -1.41
N TRP A 65 15.76 6.21 -0.79
CA TRP A 65 14.69 6.08 0.19
C TRP A 65 13.32 5.91 -0.47
N LEU A 66 13.05 6.66 -1.55
CA LEU A 66 11.73 6.72 -2.19
C LEU A 66 11.43 5.51 -3.07
N TYR A 67 12.40 5.10 -3.90
CA TYR A 67 12.22 4.01 -4.87
C TYR A 67 11.70 2.70 -4.24
N PRO A 68 12.34 2.14 -3.19
CA PRO A 68 11.84 0.90 -2.59
C PRO A 68 10.43 1.05 -2.01
N ARG A 69 10.07 2.23 -1.50
CA ARG A 69 8.73 2.48 -0.93
C ARG A 69 7.65 2.49 -2.00
N ILE A 70 7.95 3.03 -3.19
CA ILE A 70 7.03 2.96 -4.35
C ILE A 70 6.85 1.51 -4.78
N VAL A 71 7.94 0.76 -4.94
CA VAL A 71 7.90 -0.66 -5.35
C VAL A 71 7.11 -1.50 -4.33
N TRP A 72 7.40 -1.34 -3.04
CA TRP A 72 6.65 -2.01 -1.97
C TRP A 72 5.18 -1.62 -1.98
N GLY A 73 4.87 -0.34 -2.22
CA GLY A 73 3.50 0.11 -2.42
C GLY A 73 2.80 -0.65 -3.56
N GLY A 74 3.49 -0.86 -4.67
CA GLY A 74 3.00 -1.65 -5.81
C GLY A 74 2.75 -3.12 -5.47
N ILE A 75 3.68 -3.76 -4.73
CA ILE A 75 3.55 -5.14 -4.27
C ILE A 75 2.31 -5.29 -3.37
N TRP A 76 2.10 -4.37 -2.42
CA TRP A 76 0.89 -4.35 -1.59
C TRP A 76 -0.38 -4.10 -2.41
N GLY A 77 -0.26 -3.43 -3.57
CA GLY A 77 -1.35 -3.22 -4.52
C GLY A 77 -2.00 -4.53 -4.99
N PHE A 78 -1.27 -5.64 -5.07
CA PHE A 78 -1.83 -6.93 -5.46
C PHE A 78 -2.93 -7.44 -4.51
N LEU A 79 -2.99 -6.97 -3.27
CA LEU A 79 -4.10 -7.28 -2.36
C LEU A 79 -5.46 -6.84 -2.91
N PHE A 80 -5.51 -5.86 -3.81
CA PHE A 80 -6.75 -5.43 -4.45
C PHE A 80 -7.35 -6.47 -5.42
N LEU A 81 -6.61 -7.52 -5.77
CA LEU A 81 -7.14 -8.66 -6.52
C LEU A 81 -8.04 -9.57 -5.68
N LEU A 82 -7.99 -9.49 -4.35
CA LEU A 82 -8.80 -10.33 -3.47
C LEU A 82 -10.31 -10.09 -3.73
N PRO A 83 -11.15 -11.14 -3.77
CA PRO A 83 -12.52 -11.06 -4.29
C PRO A 83 -13.55 -10.52 -3.28
N PHE A 84 -13.20 -9.50 -2.49
CA PHE A 84 -14.11 -8.86 -1.52
C PHE A 84 -14.27 -7.35 -1.75
N TYR A 85 -15.33 -6.76 -1.17
CA TYR A 85 -15.70 -5.34 -1.28
C TYR A 85 -15.69 -4.78 -2.71
N GLN A 86 -16.08 -5.57 -3.71
CA GLN A 86 -15.95 -5.22 -5.14
C GLN A 86 -16.66 -3.91 -5.54
N ARG A 87 -17.71 -3.51 -4.81
CA ARG A 87 -18.44 -2.24 -5.03
C ARG A 87 -17.99 -1.10 -4.11
N LYS A 88 -17.25 -1.40 -3.04
CA LYS A 88 -16.83 -0.44 -2.00
C LYS A 88 -15.32 -0.23 -2.03
N TYR A 89 -14.81 0.30 -3.15
CA TYR A 89 -13.37 0.49 -3.39
C TYR A 89 -12.66 1.23 -2.25
N LEU A 90 -13.23 2.34 -1.76
CA LEU A 90 -12.63 3.12 -0.68
C LEU A 90 -12.50 2.31 0.61
N LEU A 91 -13.58 1.65 1.04
CA LEU A 91 -13.56 0.76 2.20
C LEU A 91 -12.54 -0.38 2.02
N LYS A 92 -12.46 -0.93 0.81
CA LYS A 92 -11.47 -1.95 0.47
C LYS A 92 -10.05 -1.42 0.69
N GLY A 93 -9.73 -0.21 0.22
CA GLY A 93 -8.43 0.41 0.43
C GLY A 93 -8.09 0.64 1.89
N ILE A 94 -9.07 1.12 2.68
CA ILE A 94 -8.91 1.31 4.13
C ILE A 94 -8.56 -0.02 4.80
N VAL A 95 -9.34 -1.08 4.55
CA VAL A 95 -9.09 -2.40 5.14
C VAL A 95 -7.75 -2.98 4.66
N LEU A 96 -7.44 -2.85 3.38
CA LEU A 96 -6.20 -3.36 2.80
C LEU A 96 -4.96 -2.62 3.31
N SER A 97 -5.07 -1.34 3.68
CA SER A 97 -3.96 -0.59 4.29
C SER A 97 -3.55 -1.08 5.68
N LEU A 98 -4.40 -1.87 6.34
CA LEU A 98 -4.06 -2.48 7.62
C LEU A 98 -2.95 -3.52 7.47
N PHE A 99 -2.84 -4.20 6.32
CA PHE A 99 -1.79 -5.19 6.08
C PHE A 99 -0.38 -4.57 6.12
N PRO A 100 -0.03 -3.57 5.30
CA PRO A 100 1.27 -2.91 5.39
C PRO A 100 1.47 -2.22 6.75
N THR A 101 0.41 -1.71 7.39
CA THR A 101 0.46 -1.15 8.75
C THR A 101 0.94 -2.19 9.78
N LEU A 102 0.32 -3.37 9.80
CA LEU A 102 0.66 -4.45 10.72
C LEU A 102 2.09 -4.95 10.47
N VAL A 103 2.47 -5.15 9.21
CA VAL A 103 3.84 -5.56 8.87
C VAL A 103 4.84 -4.50 9.30
N GLN A 104 4.55 -3.22 9.11
CA GLN A 104 5.45 -2.16 9.52
C GLN A 104 5.64 -2.12 11.05
N LEU A 105 4.54 -2.20 11.81
CA LEU A 105 4.55 -2.08 13.26
C LEU A 105 5.12 -3.31 13.99
N PHE A 106 4.85 -4.52 13.47
CA PHE A 106 5.19 -5.77 14.15
C PHE A 106 6.36 -6.52 13.53
N ILE A 107 6.79 -6.18 12.31
CA ILE A 107 7.90 -6.86 11.63
C ILE A 107 9.02 -5.86 11.31
N ILE A 108 8.75 -4.81 10.54
CA ILE A 108 9.80 -3.89 10.07
C ILE A 108 10.41 -3.12 11.23
N PHE A 109 9.61 -2.50 12.09
CA PHE A 109 10.12 -1.73 13.23
C PHE A 109 10.95 -2.55 14.22
N PRO A 110 10.48 -3.70 14.74
CA PRO A 110 11.27 -4.48 15.69
C PRO A 110 12.47 -5.18 15.02
N LEU A 111 12.31 -5.78 13.84
CA LEU A 111 13.33 -6.68 13.28
C LEU A 111 14.33 -5.97 12.37
N GLN A 112 13.89 -4.98 11.58
CA GLN A 112 14.75 -4.29 10.61
C GLN A 112 15.25 -2.95 11.15
N ALA A 113 14.34 -2.10 11.64
CA ALA A 113 14.69 -0.76 12.13
C ALA A 113 15.22 -0.78 13.58
N LYS A 114 14.99 -1.86 14.32
CA LYS A 114 15.35 -2.02 15.74
C LYS A 114 14.82 -0.85 16.59
N LYS A 115 13.52 -0.56 16.47
CA LYS A 115 12.81 0.55 17.16
C LYS A 115 11.72 0.09 18.14
N GLY A 116 11.83 -1.16 18.59
CA GLY A 116 10.80 -1.82 19.39
C GLY A 116 9.54 -2.18 18.59
N VAL A 117 8.67 -3.00 19.20
CA VAL A 117 7.34 -3.31 18.66
C VAL A 117 6.51 -2.03 18.67
N LEU A 118 5.66 -1.84 17.66
CA LEU A 118 4.88 -0.60 17.46
C LEU A 118 5.73 0.65 17.16
N GLY A 119 7.07 0.56 17.15
CA GLY A 119 7.94 1.70 16.93
C GLY A 119 8.00 2.66 18.13
N VAL A 120 7.75 2.17 19.35
CA VAL A 120 7.68 3.00 20.57
C VAL A 120 8.94 3.80 20.86
N GLU A 121 10.12 3.34 20.40
CA GLU A 121 11.37 4.09 20.53
C GLU A 121 11.43 5.32 19.61
N LEU A 122 10.58 5.37 18.58
CA LEU A 122 10.43 6.56 17.73
C LEU A 122 9.45 7.56 18.34
N GLY A 123 8.66 7.18 19.35
CA GLY A 123 7.61 7.98 19.97
C GLY A 123 6.33 7.17 20.23
N SER A 124 5.61 7.46 21.32
CA SER A 124 4.41 6.70 21.71
C SER A 124 3.26 6.79 20.69
N LEU A 125 3.21 7.88 19.91
CA LEU A 125 2.19 8.12 18.88
C LEU A 125 2.59 7.57 17.49
N THR A 126 3.76 6.96 17.34
CA THR A 126 4.21 6.38 16.08
C THR A 126 3.18 5.43 15.43
N PRO A 127 2.47 4.55 16.15
CA PRO A 127 1.45 3.68 15.56
C PRO A 127 0.32 4.43 14.86
N VAL A 128 -0.10 5.55 15.44
CA VAL A 128 -1.18 6.38 14.90
C VAL A 128 -0.74 7.01 13.57
N PHE A 129 0.49 7.52 13.52
CA PHE A 129 1.06 8.07 12.29
C PHE A 129 1.28 7.00 11.21
N VAL A 130 1.77 5.81 11.58
CA VAL A 130 1.91 4.71 10.62
C VAL A 130 0.56 4.29 10.04
N LEU A 131 -0.48 4.18 10.89
CA LEU A 131 -1.83 3.90 10.45
C LEU A 131 -2.32 5.01 9.49
N PHE A 132 -2.13 6.27 9.83
CA PHE A 132 -2.52 7.42 9.01
C PHE A 132 -1.82 7.42 7.64
N PHE A 133 -0.50 7.24 7.60
CA PHE A 133 0.24 7.24 6.32
C PHE A 133 -0.16 6.05 5.45
N ASN A 134 -0.33 4.86 6.03
CA ASN A 134 -0.81 3.69 5.27
C ASN A 134 -2.26 3.86 4.83
N LEU A 135 -3.10 4.55 5.60
CA LEU A 135 -4.45 4.91 5.17
C LEU A 135 -4.43 5.76 3.90
N ILE A 136 -3.51 6.73 3.80
CA ILE A 136 -3.30 7.51 2.57
C ILE A 136 -2.92 6.60 1.40
N TRP A 137 -2.01 5.64 1.61
CA TRP A 137 -1.68 4.64 0.59
C TRP A 137 -2.94 3.90 0.11
N GLY A 138 -3.73 3.37 1.03
CA GLY A 138 -4.91 2.56 0.72
C GLY A 138 -6.00 3.34 0.01
N ILE A 139 -6.29 4.55 0.47
CA ILE A 139 -7.27 5.46 -0.15
C ILE A 139 -6.82 5.83 -1.57
N THR A 140 -5.54 6.17 -1.74
CA THR A 140 -4.98 6.55 -3.05
C THR A 140 -5.07 5.41 -4.04
N ALA A 141 -4.62 4.21 -3.66
CA ALA A 141 -4.67 3.03 -4.52
C ALA A 141 -6.11 2.67 -4.89
N ALA A 142 -7.02 2.70 -3.92
CA ALA A 142 -8.45 2.45 -4.15
C ALA A 142 -9.10 3.47 -5.09
N PHE A 143 -8.79 4.76 -4.89
CA PHE A 143 -9.32 5.84 -5.73
C PHE A 143 -8.81 5.71 -7.17
N TRP A 144 -7.51 5.47 -7.35
CA TRP A 144 -6.91 5.24 -8.66
C TRP A 144 -7.56 4.05 -9.38
N LEU A 145 -7.71 2.91 -8.70
CA LEU A 145 -8.38 1.75 -9.27
C LEU A 145 -9.83 2.00 -9.64
N LYS A 146 -10.55 2.82 -8.87
CA LYS A 146 -11.94 3.16 -9.16
C LYS A 146 -12.06 3.99 -10.44
N ILE A 147 -11.13 4.90 -10.71
CA ILE A 147 -11.17 5.77 -11.89
C ILE A 147 -10.56 5.12 -13.14
N SER A 148 -9.68 4.12 -12.98
CA SER A 148 -8.99 3.44 -14.10
C SER A 148 -9.65 2.14 -14.57
N ARG A 149 -10.78 1.73 -13.96
CA ARG A 149 -11.55 0.54 -14.34
C ARG A 149 -12.84 0.91 -15.03
#